data_AF-A0A1I7T6F4-F1
#
_entry.id   AF-A0A1I7T6F4-F1
#
_cell.length_a   1.000
_cell.length_b   1.000
_cell.length_c   1.000
_cell.angle_alpha   90.00
_cell.angle_beta   90.00
_cell.angle_gamma   90.00
#
_symmetry.space_group_name_H-M   'P 1'
#
loop_
_entity.id
_entity.type
_entity.pdbx_description
1 polymer ?
#
loop_
_entity_poly.entity_id
_entity_poly.type
_entity_poly.pdbx_seq_one_letter_code
_entity_poly.pdbx_strand_id
1 'polypeptide(L)'
;MALPSDEGLRRRKDSLSDEFDSELDDNEMKAIVNDIEQDKIHDETPDTRWIRFKNHLKDWGETATIHGIPHMAQAHTVIAIVVWSIIMIISAVGFVYMFYSILASYLAFNVVVNLNTGLDSEPFPSITFCNTNPYKLSKMTQVPELNALLTVYQASADGSLR
;
A
#
# COMPACT_ATOMS: atom_id res chain seq x y z
N MET A 1 -20.04 -27.50 -4.99
CA MET A 1 -20.98 -28.64 -4.94
C MET A 1 -22.31 -28.14 -5.47
N ALA A 2 -22.96 -28.94 -6.33
CA ALA A 2 -24.19 -28.71 -7.09
C ALA A 2 -24.08 -27.91 -8.42
N LEU A 3 -23.98 -28.67 -9.51
CA LEU A 3 -24.72 -28.53 -10.79
C LEU A 3 -25.69 -29.75 -10.86
N PRO A 4 -26.58 -29.96 -11.86
CA PRO A 4 -27.08 -29.14 -12.99
C PRO A 4 -28.62 -29.27 -13.24
N SER A 5 -29.14 -28.57 -14.26
CA SER A 5 -30.31 -28.94 -15.11
C SER A 5 -30.33 -27.96 -16.30
N ASP A 6 -29.86 -28.35 -17.49
CA ASP A 6 -30.68 -28.65 -18.71
C ASP A 6 -31.72 -27.56 -19.04
N GLU A 7 -31.87 -27.00 -20.24
CA GLU A 7 -31.74 -27.56 -21.58
C GLU A 7 -31.92 -26.40 -22.59
N GLY A 8 -31.21 -26.41 -23.71
CA GLY A 8 -31.39 -25.40 -24.75
C GLY A 8 -30.34 -25.37 -25.85
N LEU A 9 -29.69 -26.51 -26.11
CA LEU A 9 -28.84 -26.72 -27.28
C LEU A 9 -29.70 -26.54 -28.54
N ARG A 10 -29.42 -25.47 -29.29
CA ARG A 10 -30.09 -25.15 -30.55
C ARG A 10 -29.83 -26.29 -31.54
N ARG A 11 -30.79 -27.23 -31.65
CA ARG A 11 -30.76 -28.32 -32.63
C ARG A 11 -30.59 -27.73 -34.03
N ARG A 12 -29.52 -28.08 -34.73
CA ARG A 12 -29.48 -27.99 -36.19
C ARG A 12 -30.51 -28.99 -36.71
N LYS A 13 -31.60 -28.47 -37.29
CA LYS A 13 -32.64 -29.28 -37.94
C LYS A 13 -32.12 -29.63 -39.34
N ASP A 14 -31.46 -30.77 -39.45
CA ASP A 14 -31.19 -31.40 -40.74
C ASP A 14 -32.48 -32.07 -41.19
N SER A 15 -33.23 -31.43 -42.08
CA SER A 15 -34.33 -32.03 -42.84
C SER A 15 -34.65 -31.14 -44.01
N LEU A 16 -34.17 -31.57 -45.17
CA LEU A 16 -34.56 -31.13 -46.50
C LEU A 16 -36.08 -31.37 -46.68
N SER A 17 -36.87 -30.30 -46.75
CA SER A 17 -38.16 -30.30 -47.42
C SER A 17 -38.46 -28.88 -47.88
N ASP A 18 -38.57 -28.74 -49.20
CA ASP A 18 -39.02 -27.54 -49.92
C ASP A 18 -40.42 -27.14 -49.45
N GLU A 19 -40.53 -26.17 -48.54
CA GLU A 19 -41.76 -25.40 -48.38
C GLU A 19 -41.40 -23.94 -48.05
N PHE A 20 -41.81 -23.07 -48.96
CA PHE A 20 -41.58 -21.63 -48.95
C PHE A 20 -42.55 -21.00 -47.94
N ASP A 21 -42.11 -20.83 -46.70
CA ASP A 21 -42.83 -20.02 -45.69
C ASP A 21 -42.45 -18.54 -45.86
N SER A 22 -43.31 -17.83 -46.57
CA SER A 22 -43.20 -16.41 -46.91
C SER A 22 -43.86 -15.50 -45.88
N GLU A 23 -43.56 -15.67 -44.59
CA GLU A 23 -44.00 -14.74 -43.55
C GLU A 23 -42.86 -14.45 -42.57
N LEU A 24 -41.79 -13.81 -43.09
CA LEU A 24 -40.98 -12.92 -42.25
C LEU A 24 -41.89 -11.72 -41.93
N ASP A 25 -42.29 -11.59 -40.67
CA ASP A 25 -43.22 -10.56 -40.19
C ASP A 25 -42.79 -9.16 -40.67
N ASP A 26 -43.68 -8.45 -41.36
CA ASP A 26 -43.43 -7.10 -41.88
C ASP A 26 -42.95 -6.14 -40.78
N ASN A 27 -43.29 -6.40 -39.53
CA ASN A 27 -42.83 -5.63 -38.38
C ASN A 27 -41.35 -5.91 -38.06
N GLU A 28 -40.87 -7.14 -38.21
CA GLU A 28 -39.48 -7.51 -38.02
C GLU A 28 -38.60 -6.90 -39.13
N MET A 29 -39.09 -6.92 -40.38
CA MET A 29 -38.43 -6.24 -41.50
C MET A 29 -38.35 -4.72 -41.29
N LYS A 30 -39.42 -4.08 -40.79
CA LYS A 30 -39.42 -2.65 -40.47
C LYS A 30 -38.50 -2.29 -39.31
N ALA A 31 -38.39 -3.16 -38.30
CA ALA A 31 -37.47 -2.97 -37.19
C ALA A 31 -36.01 -3.01 -37.67
N ILE A 32 -35.66 -3.99 -38.51
CA ILE A 32 -34.31 -4.12 -39.08
C ILE A 32 -33.97 -2.91 -39.97
N VAL A 33 -34.91 -2.45 -40.81
CA VAL A 33 -34.68 -1.27 -41.67
C VAL A 33 -34.50 0.00 -40.84
N ASN A 34 -35.31 0.19 -39.80
CA ASN A 34 -35.18 1.35 -38.91
C ASN A 34 -33.84 1.32 -38.15
N ASP A 35 -33.36 0.15 -37.70
CA ASP A 35 -32.05 0.02 -37.06
C ASP A 35 -30.92 0.37 -38.03
N ILE A 36 -30.98 -0.10 -39.27
CA ILE A 36 -30.01 0.24 -40.33
C ILE A 36 -30.05 1.74 -40.64
N GLU A 37 -31.25 2.34 -40.71
CA GLU A 37 -31.41 3.76 -40.98
C GLU A 37 -30.93 4.62 -39.80
N GLN A 38 -31.17 4.18 -38.56
CA GLN A 38 -30.68 4.84 -37.35
C GLN A 38 -29.15 4.76 -37.22
N ASP A 39 -28.54 3.61 -37.55
CA ASP A 39 -27.08 3.46 -37.62
C ASP A 39 -26.48 4.36 -38.71
N LYS A 40 -27.16 4.47 -39.86
CA LYS A 40 -26.76 5.36 -40.95
C LYS A 40 -26.88 6.84 -40.56
N ILE A 41 -27.90 7.22 -39.79
CA ILE A 41 -28.06 8.57 -39.24
C ILE A 41 -27.00 8.88 -38.18
N HIS A 42 -26.60 7.90 -37.36
CA HIS A 42 -25.52 8.07 -36.38
C HIS A 42 -24.16 8.34 -37.06
N ASP A 43 -23.89 7.67 -38.19
CA ASP A 43 -22.66 7.83 -38.98
C ASP A 43 -22.64 9.13 -39.82
N GLU A 44 -23.80 9.68 -40.20
CA GLU A 44 -23.92 10.94 -40.97
C GLU A 44 -23.84 12.23 -40.12
N THR A 45 -23.78 12.14 -38.78
CA THR A 45 -23.56 13.34 -37.94
C THR A 45 -22.13 13.87 -38.14
N PRO A 46 -21.92 15.20 -38.31
CA PRO A 46 -20.60 15.74 -38.58
C PRO A 46 -19.66 15.42 -37.42
N ASP A 47 -18.73 14.49 -37.67
CA ASP A 47 -17.77 13.90 -36.76
C ASP A 47 -16.71 14.93 -36.39
N THR A 48 -17.11 15.84 -35.51
CA THR A 48 -16.16 16.75 -34.88
C THR A 48 -15.16 15.95 -34.05
N ARG A 49 -13.89 16.37 -34.08
CA ARG A 49 -12.80 15.78 -33.28
C ARG A 49 -13.18 15.55 -31.81
N TRP A 50 -14.06 16.40 -31.28
CA TRP A 50 -14.59 16.35 -29.92
C TRP A 50 -15.48 15.14 -29.63
N ILE A 51 -16.35 14.74 -30.56
CA ILE A 51 -17.23 13.57 -30.38
C ILE A 51 -16.39 12.31 -30.33
N ARG A 52 -15.41 12.17 -31.25
CA ARG A 52 -14.45 11.05 -31.26
C ARG A 52 -13.65 10.97 -29.96
N PHE A 53 -13.16 12.11 -29.48
CA PHE A 53 -12.42 12.17 -28.22
C PHE A 53 -13.30 11.79 -27.03
N LYS A 54 -14.54 12.27 -26.97
CA LYS A 54 -15.50 11.92 -25.91
C LYS A 54 -15.82 10.42 -25.90
N ASN A 55 -16.00 9.80 -27.06
CA ASN A 55 -16.25 8.37 -27.17
C ASN A 55 -15.05 7.56 -26.66
N HIS A 56 -13.83 7.93 -27.07
CA HIS A 56 -12.62 7.29 -26.55
C HIS A 56 -12.43 7.45 -25.04
N LEU A 57 -12.75 8.63 -24.48
CA LEU A 57 -12.69 8.83 -23.03
C LEU A 57 -13.70 7.96 -22.28
N LYS A 58 -14.89 7.75 -22.87
CA LYS A 58 -15.91 6.87 -22.30
C LYS A 58 -15.46 5.41 -22.32
N ASP A 59 -15.01 4.92 -23.47
CA ASP A 59 -14.52 3.53 -23.62
C ASP A 59 -13.34 3.24 -22.69
N TRP A 60 -12.40 4.18 -22.58
CA TRP A 60 -11.29 4.09 -21.64
C TRP A 60 -11.79 4.08 -20.19
N GLY A 61 -12.74 4.96 -19.85
CA GLY A 61 -13.30 5.05 -18.51
C GLY A 61 -13.96 3.75 -18.05
N GLU A 62 -14.64 3.06 -18.96
CA GLU A 62 -15.30 1.77 -18.69
C GLU A 62 -14.30 0.61 -18.52
N THR A 63 -13.11 0.71 -19.11
CA THR A 63 -12.05 -0.33 -19.07
C THR A 63 -10.89 -0.01 -18.14
N ALA A 64 -10.91 1.15 -17.48
CA ALA A 64 -9.86 1.60 -16.59
C ALA A 64 -9.72 0.68 -15.37
N THR A 65 -8.48 0.38 -14.98
CA THR A 65 -8.17 -0.43 -13.77
C THR A 65 -8.27 0.37 -12.47
N ILE A 66 -8.43 1.69 -12.57
CA ILE A 66 -8.68 2.55 -11.42
C ILE A 66 -10.14 2.35 -11.00
N HIS A 67 -10.36 1.60 -9.93
CA HIS A 67 -11.67 1.16 -9.46
C HIS A 67 -12.78 2.24 -9.42
N GLY A 68 -12.45 3.50 -9.15
CA GLY A 68 -13.44 4.60 -9.14
C GLY A 68 -13.86 5.13 -10.51
N ILE A 69 -13.05 4.92 -11.56
CA ILE A 69 -13.28 5.48 -12.90
C ILE A 69 -14.39 4.73 -13.67
N PRO A 70 -14.45 3.38 -13.68
CA PRO A 70 -15.57 2.65 -14.30
C PRO A 70 -16.92 3.00 -13.68
N HIS A 71 -17.00 3.17 -12.36
CA HIS A 71 -18.22 3.61 -11.69
C HIS A 71 -18.67 5.02 -12.10
N MET A 72 -17.73 5.89 -12.43
CA MET A 72 -18.03 7.23 -12.94
C MET A 72 -18.46 7.18 -14.42
N ALA A 73 -17.83 6.33 -15.24
CA ALA A 73 -18.14 6.19 -16.66
C ALA A 73 -19.50 5.50 -16.93
N GLN A 74 -19.87 4.54 -16.09
CA GLN A 74 -21.13 3.78 -16.19
C GLN A 74 -22.32 4.49 -15.51
N ALA A 75 -22.10 5.60 -14.80
CA ALA A 75 -23.17 6.28 -14.07
C ALA A 75 -24.15 7.01 -15.00
N HIS A 76 -25.44 6.69 -14.86
CA HIS A 76 -26.52 7.32 -15.65
C HIS A 76 -26.99 8.68 -15.10
N THR A 77 -26.60 9.04 -13.86
CA THR A 77 -27.01 10.30 -13.23
C THR A 77 -25.80 11.15 -12.85
N VAL A 78 -25.94 12.47 -13.02
CA VAL A 78 -24.89 13.44 -12.66
C VAL A 78 -24.57 13.39 -11.16
N ILE A 79 -25.57 13.12 -10.32
CA ILE A 79 -25.37 12.99 -8.87
C ILE A 79 -24.46 11.80 -8.55
N ALA A 80 -24.69 10.64 -9.18
CA ALA A 80 -23.82 9.48 -8.99
C ALA A 80 -22.38 9.76 -9.43
N ILE A 81 -22.19 10.44 -10.56
CA ILE A 81 -20.86 10.89 -11.03
C ILE A 81 -20.16 11.75 -9.98
N VAL A 82 -20.87 12.73 -9.41
CA VAL A 82 -20.32 13.62 -8.39
C VAL A 82 -19.95 12.86 -7.12
N VAL A 83 -20.80 11.94 -6.66
CA VAL A 83 -20.52 11.12 -5.46
C VAL A 83 -19.26 10.27 -5.68
N TRP A 84 -19.18 9.56 -6.82
CA TRP A 84 -18.00 8.74 -7.13
C TRP A 84 -16.73 9.59 -7.30
N SER A 85 -16.86 10.79 -7.85
CA SER A 85 -15.76 11.76 -7.95
C SER A 85 -15.26 12.19 -6.56
N ILE A 86 -16.16 12.52 -5.65
CA ILE A 86 -15.81 12.93 -4.27
C ILE A 86 -15.11 11.77 -3.55
N ILE A 87 -15.64 10.55 -3.66
CA ILE A 87 -15.03 9.36 -3.06
C ILE A 87 -13.60 9.17 -3.61
N MET A 88 -13.42 9.26 -4.93
CA MET A 88 -12.09 9.15 -5.56
C MET A 88 -11.12 10.21 -5.06
N ILE A 89 -11.58 11.46 -4.94
CA ILE A 89 -10.75 12.56 -4.44
C ILE A 89 -10.32 12.31 -3.00
N ILE A 90 -11.25 11.91 -2.13
CA ILE A 90 -10.96 11.59 -0.72
C ILE A 90 -9.95 10.43 -0.64
N SER A 91 -10.16 9.37 -1.42
CA SER A 91 -9.22 8.24 -1.48
C SER A 91 -7.84 8.66 -1.99
N ALA A 92 -7.76 9.51 -3.00
CA ALA A 92 -6.49 10.02 -3.53
C ALA A 92 -5.74 10.87 -2.51
N VAL A 93 -6.44 11.79 -1.81
CA VAL A 93 -5.84 12.61 -0.75
C VAL A 93 -5.36 11.72 0.41
N GLY A 94 -6.18 10.76 0.84
CA GLY A 94 -5.80 9.79 1.86
C GLY A 94 -4.58 8.97 1.47
N PHE A 95 -4.51 8.52 0.21
CA PHE A 95 -3.36 7.81 -0.33
C PHE A 95 -2.09 8.65 -0.29
N VAL A 96 -2.14 9.91 -0.75
CA VAL A 96 -0.97 10.81 -0.73
C VAL A 96 -0.49 11.05 0.71
N TYR A 97 -1.41 11.27 1.66
CA TYR A 97 -1.07 11.45 3.06
C TYR A 97 -0.39 10.19 3.66
N MET A 98 -0.97 9.02 3.43
CA MET A 98 -0.42 7.76 3.94
C MET A 98 0.93 7.44 3.30
N PHE A 99 1.05 7.64 1.99
CA PHE A 99 2.30 7.45 1.26
C PHE A 99 3.40 8.36 1.81
N TYR A 100 3.11 9.65 2.04
CA TYR A 100 4.03 10.58 2.66
C TYR A 100 4.46 10.13 4.06
N SER A 101 3.51 9.72 4.91
CA SER A 101 3.79 9.27 6.27
C SER A 101 4.69 8.02 6.31
N ILE A 102 4.41 7.05 5.43
CA ILE A 102 5.22 5.83 5.29
C ILE A 102 6.61 6.18 4.78
N LEU A 103 6.71 7.05 3.77
CA LEU A 103 7.99 7.48 3.21
C LEU A 103 8.85 8.22 4.26
N ALA A 104 8.24 9.12 5.02
CA ALA A 104 8.90 9.81 6.12
C ALA A 104 9.38 8.84 7.20
N SER A 105 8.56 7.85 7.56
CA SER A 105 8.91 6.81 8.54
C SER A 105 10.06 5.92 8.05
N TYR A 106 10.07 5.59 6.76
CA TYR A 106 11.14 4.82 6.13
C TYR A 106 12.47 5.58 6.14
N LEU A 107 12.44 6.87 5.76
CA LEU A 107 13.63 7.73 5.73
C LEU A 107 14.10 8.20 7.12
N ALA A 108 13.33 7.94 8.18
CA ALA A 108 13.75 8.18 9.55
C ALA A 108 14.76 7.11 10.06
N PHE A 109 14.93 6.00 9.34
CA PHE A 109 15.87 4.92 9.69
C PHE A 109 15.75 4.44 11.15
N ASN A 110 14.52 4.40 11.69
CA ASN A 110 14.29 3.97 13.06
C ASN A 110 14.67 2.49 13.24
N VAL A 111 15.47 2.21 14.26
CA VAL A 111 15.85 0.84 14.64
C VAL A 111 15.00 0.36 15.79
N VAL A 112 14.39 -0.82 15.64
CA VAL A 112 13.63 -1.50 16.70
C VAL A 112 14.53 -2.54 17.34
N VAL A 113 14.87 -2.35 18.62
CA VAL A 113 15.62 -3.34 19.41
C VAL A 113 14.64 -4.24 20.13
N ASN A 114 14.64 -5.53 19.79
CA ASN A 114 13.87 -6.54 20.51
C ASN A 114 14.77 -7.17 21.58
N LEU A 115 14.47 -6.91 22.85
CA LEU A 115 15.14 -7.54 23.98
C LEU A 115 14.48 -8.89 24.25
N ASN A 116 15.10 -9.97 23.79
CA ASN A 116 14.72 -11.31 24.20
C ASN A 116 15.57 -11.69 25.42
N THR A 117 14.95 -11.75 26.60
CA THR A 117 15.59 -12.32 27.80
C THR A 117 15.52 -13.84 27.71
N GLY A 118 16.42 -14.42 26.91
CA GLY A 118 16.67 -15.85 26.90
C GLY A 118 17.40 -16.28 28.17
N LEU A 119 17.06 -17.46 28.69
CA LEU A 119 17.89 -18.16 29.69
C LEU A 119 18.99 -18.93 28.96
N ASP A 120 19.85 -18.20 28.25
CA ASP A 120 21.00 -18.79 27.59
C ASP A 120 22.17 -18.92 28.58
N SER A 121 22.99 -19.95 28.40
CA SER A 121 24.20 -20.14 29.19
C SER A 121 25.24 -19.10 28.79
N GLU A 122 25.25 -17.97 29.48
CA GLU A 122 26.23 -16.89 29.29
C GLU A 122 27.62 -17.30 29.81
N PRO A 123 28.73 -16.96 29.12
CA PRO A 123 30.07 -17.11 29.67
C PRO A 123 30.21 -16.42 31.02
N PHE A 124 30.97 -17.04 31.93
CA PHE A 124 31.29 -16.41 33.20
C PHE A 124 32.07 -15.11 32.94
N PRO A 125 31.63 -13.96 33.50
CA PRO A 125 32.22 -12.67 33.18
C PRO A 125 33.63 -12.55 33.79
N SER A 126 34.41 -11.61 33.26
CA SER A 126 35.65 -11.21 33.94
C SER A 126 35.30 -10.48 35.23
N ILE A 127 35.65 -11.08 36.37
CA ILE A 127 35.52 -10.43 37.67
C ILE A 127 36.84 -9.73 37.97
N THR A 128 36.81 -8.40 37.96
CA THR A 128 37.92 -7.57 38.44
C THR A 128 37.55 -7.01 39.81
N PHE A 129 38.35 -7.32 40.82
CA PHE A 129 38.25 -6.67 42.12
C PHE A 129 39.56 -5.92 42.38
N CYS A 130 39.44 -4.76 42.99
CA CYS A 130 40.58 -3.97 43.42
C CYS A 130 40.51 -3.76 44.93
N ASN A 131 41.67 -3.72 45.58
CA ASN A 131 41.74 -3.28 46.96
C ASN A 131 41.30 -1.81 47.03
N THR A 132 40.40 -1.48 47.96
CA THR A 132 39.98 -0.09 48.21
C THR A 132 41.16 0.78 48.62
N ASN A 133 42.18 0.18 49.25
CA ASN A 133 43.43 0.87 49.50
C ASN A 133 44.28 0.90 48.21
N PRO A 134 44.51 2.08 47.60
CA PRO A 134 45.28 2.22 46.37
C PRO A 134 46.78 1.94 46.53
N TYR A 135 47.29 1.91 47.76
CA TYR A 135 48.72 1.85 48.01
C TYR A 135 49.09 0.95 49.19
N LYS A 136 50.17 0.18 49.02
CA LYS A 136 50.75 -0.62 50.11
C LYS A 136 51.72 0.22 50.92
N LEU A 137 51.48 0.38 52.22
CA LEU A 137 52.32 1.18 53.12
C LEU A 137 53.82 0.82 53.02
N SER A 138 54.14 -0.48 52.99
CA SER A 138 55.53 -0.96 52.88
C SER A 138 56.22 -0.63 51.56
N LYS A 139 55.46 -0.28 50.51
CA LYS A 139 55.97 0.14 49.21
C LYS A 139 56.05 1.66 49.10
N MET A 140 55.20 2.40 49.81
CA MET A 140 55.27 3.85 49.90
C MET A 140 56.62 4.33 50.44
N THR A 141 57.14 3.70 51.49
CA THR A 141 58.41 4.08 52.12
C THR A 141 59.63 3.85 51.21
N GLN A 142 59.50 3.01 50.18
CA GLN A 142 60.58 2.71 49.22
C GLN A 142 60.70 3.78 48.13
N VAL A 143 59.66 4.59 47.91
CA VAL A 143 59.65 5.67 46.93
C VAL A 143 59.73 7.00 47.68
N PRO A 144 60.80 7.80 47.51
CA PRO A 144 61.03 8.99 48.32
C PRO A 144 59.89 10.02 48.20
N GLU A 145 59.31 10.16 47.00
CA GLU A 145 58.18 11.07 46.76
C GLU A 145 56.91 10.63 47.50
N LEU A 146 56.62 9.33 47.52
CA LEU A 146 55.43 8.79 48.17
C LEU A 146 55.58 8.73 49.69
N ASN A 147 56.81 8.55 50.19
CA ASN A 147 57.13 8.64 51.61
C ASN A 147 56.94 10.07 52.14
N ALA A 148 57.34 11.08 51.38
CA ALA A 148 57.11 12.48 51.75
C ALA A 148 55.61 12.83 51.80
N LEU A 149 54.81 12.26 50.91
CA LEU A 149 53.36 12.43 50.95
C LEU A 149 52.73 11.70 52.14
N LEU A 150 53.23 10.51 52.48
CA LEU A 150 52.79 9.74 53.64
C LEU A 150 53.04 10.48 54.96
N THR A 151 54.20 11.13 55.12
CA THR A 151 54.52 11.89 56.35
C THR A 151 53.62 13.10 56.53
N VAL A 152 53.32 13.84 55.46
CA VAL A 152 52.35 14.95 55.49
C VAL A 152 50.95 14.46 55.83
N TYR A 153 50.51 13.36 55.20
CA TYR A 153 49.20 12.77 55.48
C TYR A 153 49.05 12.32 56.94
N GLN A 154 50.08 11.67 57.50
CA GLN A 154 50.11 11.25 58.91
C GLN A 154 50.09 12.45 59.85
N ALA A 155 50.91 13.47 59.59
CA ALA A 155 50.91 14.69 60.38
C ALA A 155 49.54 15.40 60.36
N SER A 156 48.81 15.33 59.22
CA SER A 156 47.44 15.84 59.10
C SER A 156 46.46 15.07 59.97
N ALA A 157 46.56 13.74 59.94
CA ALA A 157 45.69 12.85 60.72
C ALA A 157 45.92 13.01 62.23
N ASP A 158 47.18 13.24 62.63
CA ASP A 158 47.57 13.46 64.03
C ASP A 158 47.33 14.91 64.50
N GLY A 159 46.83 15.80 63.62
CA GLY A 159 46.57 17.21 63.94
C GLY A 159 47.84 18.02 64.22
N SER A 160 49.01 17.53 63.79
CA SER A 160 50.32 18.15 64.00
C SER A 160 50.80 19.00 62.84
N LEU A 161 50.08 18.98 61.71
CA LEU A 161 50.31 19.92 60.61
C LEU A 161 49.99 21.35 61.07
N ARG A 162 51.01 22.21 61.04
CA ARG A 162 50.93 23.65 61.28
C ARG A 162 50.92 24.42 59.97
#